data_AF-A0A3M7BBU0-F1
#
_entry.id   AF-A0A3M7BBU0-F1
#
_cell.length_a   1.000
_cell.length_b   1.000
_cell.length_c   1.000
_cell.angle_alpha   90.00
_cell.angle_beta   90.00
_cell.angle_gamma   90.00
#
_symmetry.space_group_name_H-M   'P 1'
#
loop_
_entity.id
_entity.type
_entity.pdbx_description
1 polymer ?
#
loop_
_entity_poly.entity_id
_entity_poly.type
_entity_poly.pdbx_seq_one_letter_code
_entity_poly.pdbx_strand_id
1 'polypeptide(L)'
;DLLTIKDLIPESLLRSVSSIDIDASEHPLFKENILAASWMGYITLIEELAGILKSGHNLKKFSITLTHQELVPHVTTCWNNTHTCGFRDSLKRAAAALRGVHNIPEVKLVGFPESLAQELQKRMKSAPTSFLDFPRELRDLVYEAALDWSDISSKLKASLDACTDKYYHVKYPHRSTPTVLLLNRQITSEALTVLHNKPLIVDCPAEHHLLKERQVPNVMRFITRPTLQNVRHLVLNLGAWEWIHGLKYFLPTFEIAPTSPSETTSDVQTRRTSHADGSTITQLTSFPHNLKTMHIVFRDNLKTRFLADAEQQYPDNTLNESLQPLSKIRGLERVVFEGDLPLAYSGPLSAIMTSPVGAKEGLPKLMAVKSNGEVVDAYGDDLK
;
A
#
# COMPACT_ATOMS: atom_id res chain seq x y z
N ASP A 1 17.84 41.68 20.63
CA ASP A 1 16.87 40.60 20.40
C ASP A 1 16.40 40.58 18.95
N LEU A 2 17.29 40.18 18.04
CA LEU A 2 16.90 39.75 16.70
C LEU A 2 17.02 38.22 16.73
N LEU A 3 15.91 37.52 16.57
CA LEU A 3 15.87 36.06 16.69
C LEU A 3 15.96 35.41 15.31
N THR A 4 15.50 36.11 14.26
CA THR A 4 15.44 35.58 12.89
C THR A 4 15.79 36.65 11.86
N ILE A 5 16.21 36.25 10.66
CA ILE A 5 16.42 37.18 9.53
C ILE A 5 15.11 37.89 9.13
N LYS A 6 13.96 37.27 9.41
CA LYS A 6 12.63 37.81 9.07
C LYS A 6 12.29 39.06 9.87
N ASP A 7 12.94 39.25 11.02
CA ASP A 7 12.80 40.45 11.85
C ASP A 7 13.44 41.67 11.17
N LEU A 8 14.36 41.45 10.22
CA LEU A 8 15.08 42.49 9.48
C LEU A 8 14.58 42.65 8.04
N ILE A 9 14.33 41.53 7.35
CA ILE A 9 14.03 41.50 5.91
C ILE A 9 12.79 40.64 5.65
N PRO A 10 11.74 41.19 5.00
CA PRO A 10 10.58 40.41 4.60
C PRO A 10 10.95 39.27 3.64
N GLU A 11 10.30 38.11 3.78
CA GLU A 11 10.54 36.95 2.90
C GLU A 11 10.33 37.27 1.41
N SER A 12 9.35 38.11 1.10
CA SER A 12 9.06 38.52 -0.29
C SER A 12 10.24 39.26 -0.93
N LEU A 13 10.99 40.04 -0.15
CA LEU A 13 12.19 40.72 -0.63
C LEU A 13 13.32 39.72 -0.83
N LEU A 14 13.56 38.83 0.14
CA LEU A 14 14.57 37.78 0.05
C LEU A 14 14.37 36.84 -1.16
N ARG A 15 13.12 36.63 -1.58
CA ARG A 15 12.80 35.84 -2.78
C ARG A 15 12.94 36.61 -4.10
N SER A 16 12.85 37.94 -4.07
CA SER A 16 12.85 38.76 -5.29
C SER A 16 14.22 39.30 -5.70
N VAL A 17 15.18 39.35 -4.76
CA VAL A 17 16.57 39.74 -5.06
C VAL A 17 17.23 38.81 -6.07
N SER A 18 18.15 39.37 -6.85
CA SER A 18 18.94 38.64 -7.86
C SER A 18 20.27 38.10 -7.33
N SER A 19 20.76 38.60 -6.19
CA SER A 19 22.02 38.16 -5.60
C SER A 19 21.97 38.25 -4.08
N ILE A 20 22.52 37.24 -3.41
CA ILE A 20 22.81 37.24 -1.97
C ILE A 20 24.28 36.89 -1.78
N ASP A 21 24.97 37.69 -0.96
CA ASP A 21 26.36 37.47 -0.57
C ASP A 21 26.46 37.51 0.94
N ILE A 22 26.98 36.44 1.54
CA ILE A 22 27.23 36.33 2.97
C ILE A 22 28.75 36.32 3.15
N ASP A 23 29.28 37.42 3.65
CA ASP A 23 30.72 37.56 3.90
C ASP A 23 30.99 37.71 5.40
N ALA A 24 31.83 36.82 5.93
CA ALA A 24 32.31 36.87 7.31
C ALA A 24 33.71 37.49 7.43
N SER A 25 34.31 37.96 6.34
CA SER A 25 35.70 38.45 6.32
C SER A 25 35.93 39.65 7.25
N GLU A 26 34.93 40.51 7.46
CA GLU A 26 35.02 41.67 8.35
C GLU A 26 34.46 41.39 9.77
N HIS A 27 33.94 40.18 10.02
CA HIS A 27 33.35 39.82 11.31
C HIS A 27 34.30 38.88 12.09
N PRO A 28 34.69 39.21 13.33
CA PRO A 28 35.57 38.36 14.14
C PRO A 28 34.86 37.10 14.63
N LEU A 29 34.87 36.05 13.80
CA LEU A 29 34.19 34.78 14.08
C LEU A 29 34.69 34.10 15.37
N PHE A 30 35.97 34.22 15.71
CA PHE A 30 36.63 33.48 16.80
C PHE A 30 37.07 34.35 18.00
N LYS A 31 36.30 35.39 18.34
CA LYS A 31 36.57 36.18 19.54
C LYS A 31 35.92 35.54 20.78
N GLU A 32 36.70 35.30 21.84
CA GLU A 32 36.31 34.50 23.03
C GLU A 32 34.91 34.80 23.57
N ASN A 33 34.53 36.08 23.67
CA ASN A 33 33.25 36.47 24.27
C ASN A 33 32.04 36.38 23.33
N ILE A 34 32.25 36.14 22.04
CA ILE A 34 31.16 36.10 21.03
C ILE A 34 31.22 34.87 20.12
N LEU A 35 32.25 34.03 20.23
CA LEU A 35 32.51 32.88 19.35
C LEU A 35 31.25 32.05 19.07
N ALA A 36 30.58 31.60 20.13
CA ALA A 36 29.38 30.79 20.01
C ALA A 36 28.23 31.57 19.34
N ALA A 37 28.01 32.81 19.73
CA ALA A 37 26.93 33.65 19.19
C ALA A 37 27.18 34.02 17.72
N SER A 38 28.42 34.33 17.36
CA SER A 38 28.82 34.69 16.00
C SER A 38 28.69 33.50 15.06
N TRP A 39 29.32 32.38 15.40
CA TRP A 39 29.25 31.18 14.58
C TRP A 39 27.83 30.67 14.41
N MET A 40 27.10 30.53 15.52
CA MET A 40 25.71 30.07 15.46
C MET A 40 24.81 31.07 14.73
N GLY A 41 25.07 32.37 14.82
CA GLY A 41 24.38 33.40 14.05
C GLY A 41 24.48 33.17 12.54
N TYR A 42 25.69 32.91 12.02
CA TYR A 42 25.87 32.59 10.60
C TYR A 42 25.20 31.27 10.20
N ILE A 43 25.29 30.23 11.03
CA ILE A 43 24.64 28.95 10.74
C ILE A 43 23.12 29.11 10.68
N THR A 44 22.52 29.75 11.68
CA THR A 44 21.08 30.02 11.72
C THR A 44 20.65 30.87 10.52
N LEU A 45 21.42 31.92 10.19
CA LEU A 45 21.17 32.75 9.01
C LEU A 45 21.13 31.92 7.72
N ILE A 46 22.09 31.02 7.53
CA ILE A 46 22.15 30.14 6.34
C ILE A 46 20.96 29.17 6.32
N GLU A 47 20.61 28.58 7.46
CA GLU A 47 19.48 27.65 7.58
C GLU A 47 18.14 28.34 7.27
N GLU A 48 17.92 29.54 7.83
CA GLU A 48 16.71 30.31 7.60
C GLU A 48 16.59 30.79 6.15
N LEU A 49 17.68 31.33 5.58
CA LEU A 49 17.73 31.72 4.18
C LEU A 49 17.43 30.52 3.28
N ALA A 50 18.07 29.38 3.51
CA ALA A 50 17.82 28.18 2.73
C ALA A 50 16.34 27.74 2.82
N GLY A 51 15.72 27.82 4.00
CA GLY A 51 14.30 27.52 4.19
C GLY A 51 13.37 28.44 3.39
N ILE A 52 13.66 29.75 3.36
CA ILE A 52 12.91 30.74 2.58
C ILE A 52 13.08 30.48 1.08
N LEU A 53 14.34 30.33 0.64
CA LEU A 53 14.73 30.19 -0.77
C LEU A 53 14.27 28.87 -1.39
N LYS A 54 14.21 27.78 -0.62
CA LYS A 54 13.70 26.47 -1.08
C LYS A 54 12.30 26.54 -1.68
N SER A 55 11.49 27.50 -1.23
CA SER A 55 10.12 27.70 -1.69
C SER A 55 9.98 28.53 -2.97
N GLY A 56 11.10 28.91 -3.60
CA GLY A 56 11.17 29.67 -4.85
C GLY A 56 11.80 31.07 -4.68
N HIS A 57 12.65 31.46 -5.63
CA HIS A 57 13.40 32.73 -5.64
C HIS A 57 13.81 33.18 -7.05
N ASN A 58 14.31 34.42 -7.17
CA ASN A 58 14.83 35.01 -8.41
C ASN A 58 16.38 35.09 -8.48
N LEU A 59 17.07 34.44 -7.54
CA LEU A 59 18.53 34.50 -7.46
C LEU A 59 19.22 34.05 -8.75
N LYS A 60 20.18 34.85 -9.19
CA LYS A 60 21.18 34.55 -10.21
C LYS A 60 22.51 34.16 -9.58
N LYS A 61 22.80 34.74 -8.41
CA LYS A 61 24.04 34.51 -7.65
C LYS A 61 23.78 34.28 -6.17
N PHE A 62 24.49 33.32 -5.59
CA PHE A 62 24.51 33.06 -4.16
C PHE A 62 25.94 32.75 -3.70
N SER A 63 26.45 33.52 -2.75
CA SER A 63 27.79 33.32 -2.21
C SER A 63 27.84 33.30 -0.70
N ILE A 64 28.67 32.41 -0.16
CA ILE A 64 29.02 32.34 1.25
C ILE A 64 30.54 32.29 1.35
N THR A 65 31.12 33.20 2.16
CA THR A 65 32.56 33.33 2.38
C THR A 65 32.87 33.26 3.87
N LEU A 66 33.41 32.11 4.30
CA LEU A 66 33.84 31.85 5.67
C LEU A 66 35.37 31.61 5.70
N THR A 67 36.16 32.67 5.73
CA THR A 67 37.63 32.63 5.49
C THR A 67 38.48 32.64 6.75
N HIS A 68 37.89 32.62 7.94
CA HIS A 68 38.64 32.72 9.19
C HIS A 68 39.58 31.52 9.37
N GLN A 69 40.86 31.79 9.65
CA GLN A 69 41.92 30.78 9.71
C GLN A 69 41.64 29.67 10.72
N GLU A 70 41.01 30.00 11.84
CA GLU A 70 40.62 29.02 12.88
C GLU A 70 39.51 28.05 12.43
N LEU A 71 38.79 28.33 11.34
CA LEU A 71 37.82 27.39 10.77
C LEU A 71 38.50 26.24 10.03
N VAL A 72 39.70 26.46 9.49
CA VAL A 72 40.45 25.49 8.68
C VAL A 72 40.55 24.11 9.35
N PRO A 73 41.04 23.95 10.60
CA PRO A 73 41.13 22.64 11.24
C PRO A 73 39.76 21.94 11.40
N HIS A 74 38.67 22.69 11.51
CA HIS A 74 37.32 22.09 11.63
C HIS A 74 36.80 21.54 10.30
N VAL A 75 37.17 22.15 9.18
CA VAL A 75 36.75 21.71 7.84
C VAL A 75 37.74 20.76 7.16
N THR A 76 38.98 20.66 7.65
CA THR A 76 39.99 19.70 7.15
C THR A 76 40.19 18.51 8.09
N THR A 77 40.44 18.74 9.38
CA THR A 77 40.80 17.70 10.34
C THR A 77 39.58 17.11 11.06
N CYS A 78 38.66 17.93 11.56
CA CYS A 78 37.49 17.44 12.29
C CYS A 78 36.43 16.81 11.37
N TRP A 79 36.41 17.15 10.08
CA TRP A 79 35.31 16.88 9.16
C TRP A 79 34.93 15.38 9.04
N ASN A 80 35.95 14.52 8.99
CA ASN A 80 35.82 13.07 8.86
C ASN A 80 36.04 12.30 10.18
N ASN A 81 36.23 13.01 11.29
CA ASN A 81 36.46 12.40 12.59
C ASN A 81 35.13 11.93 13.23
N THR A 82 35.16 10.91 14.09
CA THR A 82 34.01 10.36 14.81
C THR A 82 33.61 11.16 16.04
N HIS A 83 34.52 11.97 16.59
CA HIS A 83 34.25 12.82 17.77
C HIS A 83 33.29 13.96 17.41
N THR A 84 32.50 14.44 18.38
CA THR A 84 31.60 15.59 18.20
C THR A 84 32.39 16.87 17.98
N CYS A 85 31.94 17.70 17.04
CA CYS A 85 32.58 18.98 16.74
C CYS A 85 31.47 19.98 16.39
N GLY A 86 31.22 20.93 17.29
CA GLY A 86 30.12 21.90 17.14
C GLY A 86 30.13 22.62 15.80
N PHE A 87 31.32 23.08 15.35
CA PHE A 87 31.49 23.72 14.05
C PHE A 87 31.15 22.82 12.87
N ARG A 88 31.71 21.60 12.84
CA ARG A 88 31.43 20.64 11.77
C ARG A 88 29.95 20.29 11.72
N ASP A 89 29.37 19.96 12.87
CA ASP A 89 28.02 19.44 12.96
C ASP A 89 27.00 20.52 12.60
N SER A 90 27.21 21.76 13.02
CA SER A 90 26.40 22.91 12.62
C SER A 90 26.57 23.24 11.13
N LEU A 91 27.79 23.17 10.58
CA LEU A 91 28.02 23.38 9.14
C LEU A 91 27.36 22.28 8.29
N LYS A 92 27.36 21.03 8.76
CA LYS A 92 26.61 19.93 8.11
C LYS A 92 25.11 20.18 8.09
N ARG A 93 24.53 20.77 9.15
CA ARG A 93 23.11 21.16 9.17
C ARG A 93 22.81 22.29 8.19
N ALA A 94 23.62 23.36 8.19
CA ALA A 94 23.51 24.45 7.21
C ALA A 94 23.62 23.94 5.76
N ALA A 95 24.59 23.06 5.50
CA ALA A 95 24.73 22.39 4.21
C ALA A 95 23.49 21.57 3.84
N ALA A 96 22.92 20.82 4.78
CA ALA A 96 21.70 20.05 4.55
C ALA A 96 20.50 20.94 4.21
N ALA A 97 20.39 22.13 4.81
CA ALA A 97 19.38 23.11 4.45
C ALA A 97 19.58 23.64 3.02
N LEU A 98 20.83 24.00 2.66
CA LEU A 98 21.19 24.50 1.33
C LEU A 98 20.92 23.48 0.21
N ARG A 99 20.95 22.17 0.48
CA ARG A 99 20.62 21.12 -0.51
C ARG A 99 19.21 21.21 -1.08
N GLY A 100 18.30 21.92 -0.40
CA GLY A 100 16.93 22.14 -0.87
C GLY A 100 16.77 23.37 -1.76
N VAL A 101 17.80 24.21 -1.89
CA VAL A 101 17.80 25.39 -2.75
C VAL A 101 18.31 24.99 -4.13
N HIS A 102 17.64 25.44 -5.20
CA HIS A 102 17.88 24.98 -6.57
C HIS A 102 17.76 26.15 -7.57
N ASN A 103 18.18 25.93 -8.82
CA ASN A 103 18.11 26.93 -9.91
C ASN A 103 18.92 28.22 -9.67
N ILE A 104 20.08 28.14 -9.02
CA ILE A 104 21.00 29.29 -8.90
C ILE A 104 22.16 29.12 -9.87
N PRO A 105 22.25 29.90 -10.96
CA PRO A 105 23.33 29.79 -11.95
C PRO A 105 24.74 29.92 -11.36
N GLU A 106 24.94 30.90 -10.48
CA GLU A 106 26.23 31.19 -9.87
C GLU A 106 26.22 30.91 -8.37
N VAL A 107 26.92 29.87 -7.94
CA VAL A 107 27.06 29.51 -6.53
C VAL A 107 28.54 29.47 -6.16
N LYS A 108 28.92 30.21 -5.11
CA LYS A 108 30.29 30.26 -4.59
C LYS A 108 30.28 29.97 -3.08
N LEU A 109 30.94 28.89 -2.67
CA LEU A 109 31.03 28.49 -1.27
C LEU A 109 32.51 28.42 -0.89
N VAL A 110 32.96 29.36 -0.05
CA VAL A 110 34.34 29.46 0.45
C VAL A 110 34.35 29.20 1.95
N GLY A 111 35.32 28.42 2.43
CA GLY A 111 35.38 27.98 3.82
C GLY A 111 34.65 26.66 4.09
N PHE A 112 34.16 25.99 3.05
CA PHE A 112 33.59 24.65 3.12
C PHE A 112 34.64 23.62 2.71
N PRO A 113 34.55 22.37 3.21
CA PRO A 113 35.31 21.25 2.67
C PRO A 113 35.05 21.13 1.16
N GLU A 114 36.11 20.92 0.38
CA GLU A 114 36.05 21.01 -1.09
C GLU A 114 35.00 20.07 -1.70
N SER A 115 34.96 18.80 -1.27
CA SER A 115 33.98 17.82 -1.76
C SER A 115 32.54 18.21 -1.46
N LEU A 116 32.28 18.79 -0.27
CA LEU A 116 30.96 19.29 0.09
C LEU A 116 30.60 20.53 -0.73
N ALA A 117 31.54 21.46 -0.90
CA ALA A 117 31.32 22.68 -1.69
C ALA A 117 30.96 22.34 -3.15
N GLN A 118 31.66 21.37 -3.75
CA GLN A 118 31.38 20.89 -5.10
C GLN A 118 30.00 20.20 -5.20
N GLU A 119 29.64 19.36 -4.22
CA GLU A 119 28.31 18.71 -4.16
C GLU A 119 27.19 19.75 -4.08
N LEU A 120 27.30 20.69 -3.14
CA LEU A 120 26.31 21.75 -2.94
C LEU A 120 26.21 22.65 -4.16
N GLN A 121 27.33 23.08 -4.75
CA GLN A 121 27.31 23.91 -5.96
C GLN A 121 26.58 23.20 -7.11
N LYS A 122 26.89 21.91 -7.35
CA LYS A 122 26.21 21.12 -8.38
C LYS A 122 24.71 21.05 -8.13
N ARG A 123 24.32 20.80 -6.88
CA ARG A 123 22.91 20.62 -6.48
C ARG A 123 22.12 21.93 -6.49
N MET A 124 22.70 23.03 -6.03
CA MET A 124 22.06 24.35 -6.01
C MET A 124 21.93 24.93 -7.42
N LYS A 125 22.83 24.57 -8.33
CA LYS A 125 22.74 24.93 -9.76
C LYS A 125 21.70 24.11 -10.52
N SER A 126 21.43 22.87 -10.10
CA SER A 126 20.50 22.00 -10.81
C SER A 126 19.04 22.40 -10.57
N ALA A 127 18.17 21.96 -11.49
CA ALA A 127 16.74 21.97 -11.25
C ALA A 127 16.36 21.07 -10.07
N PRO A 128 15.28 21.39 -9.33
CA PRO A 128 14.77 20.52 -8.30
C PRO A 128 14.27 19.22 -8.94
N THR A 129 14.67 18.09 -8.37
CA THR A 129 14.16 16.78 -8.76
C THR A 129 13.00 16.41 -7.86
N SER A 130 11.83 16.19 -8.44
CA SER A 130 10.65 15.66 -7.78
C SER A 130 10.65 14.13 -7.83
N PHE A 131 9.80 13.51 -7.02
CA PHE A 131 9.62 12.05 -7.05
C PHE A 131 9.17 11.53 -8.43
N LEU A 132 8.41 12.32 -9.19
CA LEU A 132 7.91 11.93 -10.52
C LEU A 132 8.99 12.01 -11.61
N ASP A 133 10.12 12.66 -11.33
CA ASP A 133 11.25 12.75 -12.26
C ASP A 133 12.13 11.48 -12.22
N PHE A 134 11.98 10.62 -11.21
CA PHE A 134 12.66 9.33 -11.18
C PHE A 134 12.12 8.39 -12.26
N PRO A 135 12.93 7.49 -12.86
CA PRO A 135 12.42 6.43 -13.73
C PRO A 135 11.33 5.58 -13.06
N ARG A 136 10.44 5.02 -13.89
CA ARG A 136 9.27 4.27 -13.42
C ARG A 136 9.67 3.11 -12.50
N GLU A 137 10.76 2.45 -12.82
CA GLU A 137 11.29 1.28 -12.11
C GLU A 137 11.66 1.64 -10.66
N LEU A 138 12.25 2.82 -10.44
CA LEU A 138 12.61 3.27 -9.09
C LEU A 138 11.38 3.70 -8.29
N ARG A 139 10.37 4.29 -8.95
CA ARG A 139 9.10 4.62 -8.29
C ARG A 139 8.34 3.35 -7.89
N ASP A 140 8.35 2.33 -8.75
CA ASP A 140 7.73 1.04 -8.45
C ASP A 140 8.36 0.36 -7.24
N LEU A 141 9.69 0.45 -7.03
CA LEU A 141 10.34 -0.03 -5.80
C LEU A 141 9.79 0.67 -4.54
N VAL A 142 9.50 1.97 -4.62
CA VAL A 142 8.89 2.72 -3.51
C VAL A 142 7.45 2.29 -3.30
N TYR A 143 6.66 2.11 -4.36
CA TYR A 143 5.28 1.62 -4.26
C TYR A 143 5.23 0.20 -3.70
N GLU A 144 6.16 -0.66 -4.10
CA GLU A 144 6.30 -2.03 -3.62
C GLU A 144 6.53 -2.05 -2.11
N ALA A 145 7.38 -1.16 -1.59
CA ALA A 145 7.62 -1.06 -0.16
C ALA A 145 6.49 -0.36 0.62
N ALA A 146 5.75 0.56 -0.02
CA ALA A 146 4.74 1.38 0.64
C ALA A 146 3.33 0.76 0.66
N LEU A 147 3.07 -0.24 -0.19
CA LEU A 147 1.75 -0.86 -0.35
C LEU A 147 1.84 -2.38 -0.23
N ASP A 148 1.08 -2.94 0.70
CA ASP A 148 0.92 -4.38 0.81
C ASP A 148 -0.49 -4.73 1.29
N TRP A 149 -1.07 -5.78 0.71
CA TRP A 149 -2.29 -6.39 1.19
C TRP A 149 -2.09 -7.12 2.53
N SER A 150 -0.85 -7.54 2.83
CA SER A 150 -0.48 -8.31 4.03
C SER A 150 -0.77 -7.61 5.35
N ASP A 151 -0.98 -6.29 5.33
CA ASP A 151 -1.52 -5.50 6.44
C ASP A 151 -2.81 -6.10 7.02
N ILE A 152 -3.65 -6.70 6.16
CA ILE A 152 -4.91 -7.33 6.59
C ILE A 152 -4.64 -8.56 7.44
N SER A 153 -3.76 -9.47 6.98
CA SER A 153 -3.39 -10.67 7.74
C SER A 153 -2.68 -10.33 9.04
N SER A 154 -1.77 -9.35 9.01
CA SER A 154 -1.10 -8.87 10.22
C SER A 154 -2.08 -8.30 11.24
N LYS A 155 -3.08 -7.54 10.80
CA LYS A 155 -4.15 -7.00 11.65
C LYS A 155 -5.10 -8.08 12.16
N LEU A 156 -5.44 -9.08 11.33
CA LEU A 156 -6.24 -10.22 11.75
C LEU A 156 -5.54 -10.98 12.87
N LYS A 157 -4.26 -11.31 12.69
CA LYS A 157 -3.43 -11.97 13.70
C LYS A 157 -3.35 -11.16 14.99
N ALA A 158 -3.06 -9.87 14.90
CA ALA A 158 -3.01 -9.00 16.07
C ALA A 158 -4.37 -8.93 16.82
N SER A 159 -5.49 -8.94 16.10
CA SER A 159 -6.83 -9.00 16.68
C SER A 159 -7.11 -10.33 17.39
N LEU A 160 -6.55 -11.45 16.89
CA LEU A 160 -6.66 -12.76 17.53
C LEU A 160 -5.77 -12.84 18.78
N ASP A 161 -4.51 -12.41 18.70
CA ASP A 161 -3.56 -12.41 19.81
C ASP A 161 -4.03 -11.53 20.97
N ALA A 162 -4.67 -10.39 20.66
CA ALA A 162 -5.25 -9.49 21.66
C ALA A 162 -6.53 -10.05 22.32
N CYS A 163 -7.06 -11.18 21.84
CA CYS A 163 -8.28 -11.79 22.37
C CYS A 163 -7.95 -12.75 23.52
N THR A 164 -7.70 -12.20 24.70
CA THR A 164 -7.35 -12.97 25.91
C THR A 164 -8.57 -13.36 26.77
N ASP A 165 -9.77 -12.94 26.39
CA ASP A 165 -10.93 -12.90 27.30
C ASP A 165 -12.03 -13.91 26.94
N LYS A 166 -12.64 -14.53 27.97
CA LYS A 166 -13.74 -15.52 27.85
C LYS A 166 -14.99 -14.99 27.11
N TYR A 167 -15.11 -13.67 26.93
CA TYR A 167 -16.26 -12.99 26.32
C TYR A 167 -16.03 -12.49 24.88
N TYR A 168 -14.87 -12.74 24.27
CA TYR A 168 -14.58 -12.62 22.83
C TYR A 168 -15.19 -11.41 22.11
N HIS A 169 -14.76 -10.20 22.48
CA HIS A 169 -14.98 -9.01 21.66
C HIS A 169 -13.75 -8.76 20.78
N VAL A 170 -13.79 -9.22 19.53
CA VAL A 170 -12.74 -8.94 18.54
C VAL A 170 -12.64 -7.42 18.34
N LYS A 171 -11.49 -6.84 18.69
CA LYS A 171 -11.20 -5.42 18.42
C LYS A 171 -10.75 -5.29 16.97
N TYR A 172 -11.55 -4.59 16.18
CA TYR A 172 -11.25 -4.32 14.78
C TYR A 172 -10.52 -2.98 14.66
N PRO A 173 -9.44 -2.90 13.86
CA PRO A 173 -8.76 -1.64 13.61
C PRO A 173 -9.63 -0.69 12.78
N HIS A 174 -9.37 0.61 12.89
CA HIS A 174 -9.94 1.57 11.96
C HIS A 174 -9.39 1.33 10.55
N ARG A 175 -10.28 1.34 9.57
CA ARG A 175 -9.90 1.27 8.16
C ARG A 175 -9.32 2.62 7.74
N SER A 176 -8.17 2.58 7.11
CA SER A 176 -7.48 3.74 6.54
C SER A 176 -7.08 3.46 5.09
N THR A 177 -6.88 4.52 4.33
CA THR A 177 -6.29 4.45 2.99
C THR A 177 -4.80 4.76 3.10
N PRO A 178 -3.91 3.94 2.52
CA PRO A 178 -2.48 4.24 2.49
C PRO A 178 -2.20 5.62 1.92
N THR A 179 -1.37 6.42 2.59
CA THR A 179 -1.12 7.83 2.24
C THR A 179 -0.59 7.99 0.81
N VAL A 180 0.20 7.03 0.31
CA VAL A 180 0.71 7.05 -1.06
C VAL A 180 -0.42 7.10 -2.10
N LEU A 181 -1.57 6.49 -1.83
CA LEU A 181 -2.75 6.54 -2.70
C LEU A 181 -3.51 7.86 -2.64
N LEU A 182 -3.16 8.74 -1.70
CA LEU A 182 -3.80 10.04 -1.47
C LEU A 182 -2.97 11.22 -2.00
N LEU A 183 -1.76 10.98 -2.51
CA LEU A 183 -0.83 12.05 -2.90
C LEU A 183 -1.27 12.79 -4.17
N ASN A 184 -1.40 12.09 -5.30
CA ASN A 184 -1.91 12.64 -6.56
C ASN A 184 -2.36 11.53 -7.51
N ARG A 185 -3.12 11.89 -8.55
CA ARG A 185 -3.72 10.93 -9.51
C ARG A 185 -2.70 10.03 -10.21
N GLN A 186 -1.54 10.56 -10.60
CA GLN A 186 -0.50 9.76 -11.25
C GLN A 186 0.02 8.73 -10.26
N ILE A 187 0.51 9.16 -9.09
CA ILE A 187 1.01 8.26 -8.04
C ILE A 187 -0.03 7.21 -7.68
N THR A 188 -1.30 7.58 -7.50
CA THR A 188 -2.38 6.63 -7.21
C THR A 188 -2.50 5.58 -8.31
N SER A 189 -2.54 5.97 -9.58
CA SER A 189 -2.65 5.03 -10.70
C SER A 189 -1.43 4.11 -10.82
N GLU A 190 -0.22 4.66 -10.65
CA GLU A 190 1.02 3.89 -10.71
C GLU A 190 1.08 2.87 -9.56
N ALA A 191 0.82 3.32 -8.34
CA ALA A 191 0.90 2.51 -7.14
C ALA A 191 -0.21 1.44 -7.06
N LEU A 192 -1.43 1.75 -7.52
CA LEU A 192 -2.48 0.74 -7.67
C LEU A 192 -2.09 -0.35 -8.66
N THR A 193 -1.38 -0.02 -9.74
CA THR A 193 -0.91 -1.02 -10.71
C THR A 193 0.03 -2.03 -10.04
N VAL A 194 0.96 -1.54 -9.21
CA VAL A 194 1.86 -2.39 -8.42
C VAL A 194 1.06 -3.23 -7.42
N LEU A 195 0.17 -2.61 -6.63
CA LEU A 195 -0.65 -3.30 -5.63
C LEU A 195 -1.54 -4.39 -6.25
N HIS A 196 -2.12 -4.16 -7.43
CA HIS A 196 -2.95 -5.15 -8.11
C HIS A 196 -2.18 -6.39 -8.58
N ASN A 197 -0.86 -6.31 -8.73
CA ASN A 197 -0.02 -7.45 -9.08
C ASN A 197 0.35 -8.29 -7.83
N LYS A 198 0.12 -7.77 -6.62
CA LYS A 198 0.35 -8.50 -5.38
C LYS A 198 -0.85 -9.37 -5.01
N PRO A 199 -0.63 -10.56 -4.43
CA PRO A 199 -1.70 -11.34 -3.85
C PRO A 199 -2.20 -10.71 -2.55
N LEU A 200 -3.52 -10.67 -2.37
CA LEU A 200 -4.12 -10.58 -1.05
C LEU A 200 -4.01 -11.96 -0.41
N ILE A 201 -3.20 -12.06 0.64
CA ILE A 201 -3.09 -13.28 1.45
C ILE A 201 -3.93 -13.04 2.70
N VAL A 202 -4.92 -13.89 2.93
CA VAL A 202 -5.68 -13.99 4.18
C VAL A 202 -5.21 -15.25 4.89
N ASP A 203 -4.43 -15.05 5.95
CA ASP A 203 -3.82 -16.13 6.72
C ASP A 203 -4.59 -16.36 8.03
N CYS A 204 -5.30 -17.48 8.08
CA CYS A 204 -6.10 -17.92 9.21
C CYS A 204 -5.37 -19.11 9.88
N PRO A 205 -4.75 -18.93 11.05
CA PRO A 205 -3.85 -19.92 11.64
C PRO A 205 -4.58 -21.17 12.14
N ALA A 206 -3.86 -22.30 12.22
CA ALA A 206 -4.36 -23.54 12.80
C ALA A 206 -4.49 -23.48 14.32
N GLU A 207 -3.50 -22.88 14.98
CA GLU A 207 -3.51 -22.67 16.44
C GLU A 207 -4.32 -21.41 16.77
N HIS A 208 -5.46 -21.60 17.45
CA HIS A 208 -6.31 -20.51 17.89
C HIS A 208 -7.17 -20.91 19.11
N HIS A 209 -7.73 -19.91 19.77
CA HIS A 209 -8.62 -20.11 20.93
C HIS A 209 -10.13 -20.01 20.57
N LEU A 210 -10.48 -20.16 19.29
CA LEU A 210 -11.86 -20.17 18.83
C LEU A 210 -12.55 -21.47 19.25
N LEU A 211 -13.70 -21.35 19.91
CA LEU A 211 -14.54 -22.46 20.40
C LEU A 211 -15.96 -22.42 19.81
N LYS A 212 -16.37 -21.29 19.21
CA LYS A 212 -17.72 -21.04 18.69
C LYS A 212 -17.64 -20.19 17.42
N GLU A 213 -18.56 -20.42 16.49
CA GLU A 213 -18.72 -19.65 15.24
C GLU A 213 -18.67 -18.13 15.46
N ARG A 214 -19.41 -17.61 16.45
CA ARG A 214 -19.47 -16.16 16.75
C ARG A 214 -18.12 -15.52 17.11
N GLN A 215 -17.10 -16.32 17.39
CA GLN A 215 -15.76 -15.86 17.75
C GLN A 215 -14.88 -15.66 16.52
N VAL A 216 -15.25 -16.23 15.37
CA VAL A 216 -14.51 -16.10 14.11
C VAL A 216 -14.57 -14.63 13.64
N PRO A 217 -13.41 -13.95 13.52
CA PRO A 217 -13.39 -12.57 13.03
C PRO A 217 -14.00 -12.44 11.65
N ASN A 218 -14.82 -11.39 11.46
CA ASN A 218 -15.35 -11.07 10.14
C ASN A 218 -14.30 -10.29 9.33
N VAL A 219 -13.70 -10.96 8.34
CA VAL A 219 -12.67 -10.39 7.45
C VAL A 219 -13.16 -9.11 6.75
N MET A 220 -14.46 -8.98 6.48
CA MET A 220 -15.06 -7.78 5.86
C MET A 220 -15.01 -6.53 6.75
N ARG A 221 -14.60 -6.66 8.02
CA ARG A 221 -14.32 -5.50 8.88
C ARG A 221 -12.89 -4.96 8.72
N PHE A 222 -11.98 -5.72 8.10
CA PHE A 222 -10.61 -5.29 7.80
C PHE A 222 -10.47 -4.71 6.39
N ILE A 223 -11.29 -5.17 5.45
CA ILE A 223 -11.29 -4.72 4.05
C ILE A 223 -12.71 -4.33 3.60
N THR A 224 -12.85 -3.29 2.76
CA THR A 224 -14.16 -2.93 2.20
C THR A 224 -14.53 -3.84 1.04
N ARG A 225 -15.84 -4.02 0.78
CA ARG A 225 -16.31 -4.78 -0.38
C ARG A 225 -15.75 -4.25 -1.71
N PRO A 226 -15.78 -2.94 -2.02
CA PRO A 226 -15.19 -2.41 -3.24
C PRO A 226 -13.68 -2.68 -3.34
N THR A 227 -12.93 -2.53 -2.25
CA THR A 227 -11.48 -2.84 -2.25
C THR A 227 -11.25 -4.32 -2.56
N LEU A 228 -12.01 -5.21 -1.91
CA LEU A 228 -11.90 -6.65 -2.11
C LEU A 228 -12.26 -7.07 -3.54
N GLN A 229 -13.28 -6.45 -4.15
CA GLN A 229 -13.64 -6.69 -5.56
C GLN A 229 -12.52 -6.29 -6.53
N ASN A 230 -11.61 -5.40 -6.15
CA ASN A 230 -10.49 -4.99 -6.99
C ASN A 230 -9.23 -5.88 -6.82
N VAL A 231 -9.26 -6.88 -5.95
CA VAL A 231 -8.19 -7.86 -5.80
C VAL A 231 -8.14 -8.75 -7.05
N ARG A 232 -6.93 -8.96 -7.59
CA ARG A 232 -6.69 -9.84 -8.75
C ARG A 232 -6.22 -11.23 -8.37
N HIS A 233 -5.45 -11.32 -7.30
CA HIS A 233 -4.86 -12.57 -6.83
C HIS A 233 -5.22 -12.75 -5.36
N LEU A 234 -5.95 -13.81 -5.03
CA LEU A 234 -6.38 -14.11 -3.68
C LEU A 234 -5.78 -15.44 -3.22
N VAL A 235 -5.20 -15.44 -2.03
CA VAL A 235 -4.74 -16.63 -1.32
C VAL A 235 -5.47 -16.70 0.03
N LEU A 236 -6.18 -17.79 0.27
CA LEU A 236 -6.86 -18.09 1.52
C LEU A 236 -6.18 -19.28 2.17
N ASN A 237 -5.48 -19.06 3.28
CA ASN A 237 -4.92 -20.13 4.10
C ASN A 237 -5.84 -20.33 5.30
N LEU A 238 -6.52 -21.46 5.35
CA LEU A 238 -7.49 -21.82 6.38
C LEU A 238 -6.94 -23.00 7.17
N GLY A 239 -6.27 -22.71 8.28
CA GLY A 239 -5.53 -23.71 9.07
C GLY A 239 -6.38 -24.62 9.94
N ALA A 240 -7.69 -24.38 10.04
CA ALA A 240 -8.63 -25.12 10.88
C ALA A 240 -10.06 -25.02 10.34
N TRP A 241 -10.92 -25.97 10.71
CA TRP A 241 -12.29 -26.07 10.21
C TRP A 241 -13.14 -24.84 10.56
N GLU A 242 -12.98 -24.27 11.76
CA GLU A 242 -13.78 -23.15 12.27
C GLU A 242 -13.74 -21.90 11.38
N TRP A 243 -12.68 -21.72 10.59
CA TRP A 243 -12.52 -20.57 9.70
C TRP A 243 -13.56 -20.49 8.58
N ILE A 244 -14.26 -21.59 8.29
CA ILE A 244 -15.29 -21.65 7.25
C ILE A 244 -16.43 -20.66 7.52
N HIS A 245 -16.72 -20.39 8.80
CA HIS A 245 -17.75 -19.43 9.20
C HIS A 245 -17.42 -18.00 8.76
N GLY A 246 -16.14 -17.66 8.65
CA GLY A 246 -15.69 -16.36 8.13
C GLY A 246 -15.92 -16.19 6.63
N LEU A 247 -15.95 -17.31 5.88
CA LEU A 247 -16.09 -17.31 4.42
C LEU A 247 -17.48 -16.89 3.95
N LYS A 248 -18.51 -17.18 4.75
CA LYS A 248 -19.92 -16.90 4.44
C LYS A 248 -20.18 -15.44 4.07
N TYR A 249 -19.42 -14.50 4.64
CA TYR A 249 -19.55 -13.06 4.32
C TYR A 249 -18.55 -12.59 3.28
N PHE A 250 -17.43 -13.30 3.17
CA PHE A 250 -16.30 -12.89 2.35
C PHE A 250 -16.48 -13.31 0.89
N LEU A 251 -16.76 -14.58 0.64
CA LEU A 251 -16.84 -15.15 -0.71
C LEU A 251 -17.98 -14.58 -1.57
N PRO A 252 -19.17 -14.24 -1.03
CA PRO A 252 -20.24 -13.62 -1.82
C PRO A 252 -19.86 -12.27 -2.46
N THR A 253 -18.75 -11.66 -2.04
CA THR A 253 -18.21 -10.46 -2.69
C THR A 253 -17.85 -10.68 -4.16
N PHE A 254 -17.50 -11.93 -4.52
CA PHE A 254 -17.06 -12.34 -5.85
C PHE A 254 -18.14 -13.06 -6.66
N GLU A 255 -19.35 -13.22 -6.13
CA GLU A 255 -20.44 -13.85 -6.89
C GLU A 255 -20.85 -13.00 -8.09
N ILE A 256 -21.13 -13.66 -9.23
CA ILE A 256 -21.77 -13.01 -10.36
C ILE A 256 -23.22 -12.75 -9.99
N ALA A 257 -23.64 -11.48 -9.97
CA ALA A 257 -25.02 -11.12 -9.71
C ALA A 257 -25.93 -11.81 -10.73
N PRO A 258 -27.05 -12.42 -10.32
CA PRO A 258 -28.03 -12.90 -11.27
C PRO A 258 -28.49 -11.72 -12.12
N THR A 259 -28.37 -11.85 -13.44
CA THR A 259 -28.95 -10.91 -14.39
C THR A 259 -30.45 -10.91 -14.12
N SER A 260 -30.98 -9.82 -13.56
CA SER A 260 -32.42 -9.67 -13.41
C SER A 260 -33.09 -9.92 -14.76
N PRO A 261 -34.16 -10.71 -14.85
CA PRO A 261 -34.94 -10.78 -16.07
C PRO A 261 -35.49 -9.38 -16.31
N SER A 262 -35.07 -8.75 -17.39
CA SER A 262 -35.66 -7.53 -17.93
C SER A 262 -37.17 -7.71 -18.00
N GLU A 263 -37.88 -6.92 -17.19
CA GLU A 263 -39.34 -6.84 -17.21
C GLU A 263 -39.79 -6.56 -18.65
N THR A 264 -40.51 -7.53 -19.19
CA THR A 264 -41.21 -7.38 -20.46
C THR A 264 -42.58 -6.80 -20.13
N THR A 265 -42.74 -5.48 -20.25
CA THR A 265 -44.07 -4.83 -20.31
C THR A 265 -44.01 -3.61 -21.23
N SER A 266 -44.40 -3.88 -22.48
CA SER A 266 -45.29 -3.12 -23.36
C SER A 266 -45.33 -1.58 -23.27
N ASP A 267 -44.89 -0.97 -24.39
CA ASP A 267 -45.50 0.13 -25.13
C ASP A 267 -46.15 1.30 -24.39
N VAL A 268 -45.50 2.48 -24.44
CA VAL A 268 -46.07 3.66 -25.13
C VAL A 268 -44.94 4.45 -25.81
N GLN A 269 -45.18 4.69 -27.09
CA GLN A 269 -44.31 5.26 -28.10
C GLN A 269 -44.36 6.80 -28.13
N THR A 270 -43.21 7.48 -28.06
CA THR A 270 -43.05 8.79 -28.72
C THR A 270 -41.64 8.98 -29.32
N ARG A 271 -41.57 8.69 -30.62
CA ARG A 271 -40.69 9.23 -31.67
C ARG A 271 -39.59 10.23 -31.25
N ARG A 272 -38.32 9.89 -31.55
CA ARG A 272 -37.39 10.77 -32.28
C ARG A 272 -36.33 9.92 -33.01
N THR A 273 -36.27 10.16 -34.31
CA THR A 273 -35.36 9.58 -35.30
C THR A 273 -34.00 10.25 -35.26
N SER A 274 -32.91 9.48 -35.29
CA SER A 274 -31.67 9.83 -36.00
C SER A 274 -30.81 8.59 -36.26
N HIS A 275 -30.28 8.54 -37.47
CA HIS A 275 -29.58 7.45 -38.13
C HIS A 275 -28.26 7.03 -37.47
N ALA A 276 -27.92 5.78 -37.81
CA ALA A 276 -26.75 4.98 -37.51
C ALA A 276 -25.39 5.69 -37.61
N ASP A 277 -24.47 5.30 -36.72
CA ASP A 277 -23.16 4.82 -37.17
C ASP A 277 -22.66 3.71 -36.24
N GLY A 278 -22.14 2.66 -36.88
CA GLY A 278 -21.80 1.38 -36.26
C GLY A 278 -20.64 1.52 -35.28
N SER A 279 -20.92 1.23 -34.01
CA SER A 279 -19.90 0.90 -33.02
C SER A 279 -20.16 -0.52 -32.57
N THR A 280 -19.22 -1.41 -32.88
CA THR A 280 -19.14 -2.77 -32.38
C THR A 280 -19.13 -2.71 -30.87
N ILE A 281 -20.31 -2.86 -30.24
CA ILE A 281 -20.43 -2.99 -28.80
C ILE A 281 -19.79 -4.34 -28.47
N THR A 282 -18.50 -4.28 -28.18
CA THR A 282 -17.84 -5.29 -27.36
C THR A 282 -18.61 -5.23 -26.05
N GLN A 283 -19.54 -6.16 -25.83
CA GLN A 283 -20.20 -6.32 -24.54
C GLN A 283 -19.08 -6.54 -23.52
N LEU A 284 -18.67 -5.48 -22.84
CA LEU A 284 -17.88 -5.60 -21.62
C LEU A 284 -18.79 -6.34 -20.65
N THR A 285 -18.56 -7.65 -20.52
CA THR A 285 -18.99 -8.42 -19.37
C THR A 285 -18.21 -7.88 -18.18
N SER A 286 -18.63 -6.74 -17.62
CA SER A 286 -17.99 -6.21 -16.43
C SER A 286 -18.27 -7.19 -15.30
N PHE A 287 -17.26 -7.98 -14.95
CA PHE A 287 -17.31 -8.81 -13.76
C PHE A 287 -17.59 -7.91 -12.55
N PRO A 288 -18.31 -8.41 -11.53
CA PRO A 288 -18.45 -7.68 -10.27
C PRO A 288 -17.12 -7.65 -9.49
N HIS A 289 -16.08 -8.31 -9.98
CA HIS A 289 -14.74 -8.38 -9.40
C HIS A 289 -13.64 -8.44 -10.47
N ASN A 290 -12.41 -8.09 -10.08
CA ASN A 290 -11.21 -8.18 -10.91
C ASN A 290 -10.38 -9.43 -10.61
N LEU A 291 -10.92 -10.37 -9.82
CA LEU A 291 -10.24 -11.60 -9.45
C LEU A 291 -9.88 -12.43 -10.69
N LYS A 292 -8.60 -12.79 -10.80
CA LYS A 292 -8.01 -13.62 -11.87
C LYS A 292 -7.59 -14.97 -11.33
N THR A 293 -6.98 -15.01 -10.14
CA THR A 293 -6.50 -16.25 -9.54
C THR A 293 -6.97 -16.41 -8.11
N MET A 294 -7.34 -17.63 -7.74
CA MET A 294 -7.69 -18.00 -6.38
C MET A 294 -6.89 -19.23 -5.94
N HIS A 295 -6.25 -19.15 -4.78
CA HIS A 295 -5.58 -20.27 -4.13
C HIS A 295 -6.20 -20.47 -2.75
N ILE A 296 -6.73 -21.67 -2.48
CA ILE A 296 -7.31 -22.03 -1.20
C ILE A 296 -6.52 -23.20 -0.62
N VAL A 297 -5.88 -22.98 0.53
CA VAL A 297 -5.26 -24.03 1.34
C VAL A 297 -6.18 -24.28 2.52
N PHE A 298 -6.83 -25.44 2.58
CA PHE A 298 -7.77 -25.79 3.65
C PHE A 298 -7.26 -26.97 4.46
N ARG A 299 -7.13 -26.80 5.77
CA ARG A 299 -6.77 -27.86 6.72
C ARG A 299 -7.93 -28.08 7.67
N ASP A 300 -8.28 -29.35 7.85
CA ASP A 300 -9.44 -29.73 8.65
C ASP A 300 -9.02 -30.67 9.78
N ASN A 301 -8.99 -30.12 11.00
CA ASN A 301 -8.73 -30.82 12.24
C ASN A 301 -9.87 -31.77 12.68
N LEU A 302 -11.05 -31.67 12.06
CA LEU A 302 -12.24 -32.48 12.34
C LEU A 302 -12.52 -33.55 11.26
N LYS A 303 -11.81 -33.55 10.13
CA LYS A 303 -11.98 -34.52 9.03
C LYS A 303 -11.99 -35.97 9.49
N THR A 304 -11.08 -36.37 10.38
CA THR A 304 -11.01 -37.74 10.89
C THR A 304 -12.26 -38.13 11.69
N ARG A 305 -12.90 -37.16 12.37
CA ARG A 305 -14.16 -37.35 13.08
C ARG A 305 -15.33 -37.53 12.11
N PHE A 306 -15.41 -36.70 11.07
CA PHE A 306 -16.45 -36.85 10.03
C PHE A 306 -16.33 -38.18 9.28
N LEU A 307 -15.12 -38.66 9.03
CA LEU A 307 -14.87 -39.94 8.38
C LEU A 307 -14.88 -41.15 9.33
N ALA A 308 -15.13 -40.96 10.62
CA ALA A 308 -15.28 -42.07 11.57
C ALA A 308 -16.72 -42.61 11.63
N ASP A 309 -17.71 -41.78 11.25
CA ASP A 309 -19.12 -42.13 11.24
C ASP A 309 -19.56 -42.57 9.83
N ALA A 310 -20.23 -43.72 9.73
CA ALA A 310 -20.69 -44.27 8.46
C ALA A 310 -21.87 -43.50 7.85
N GLU A 311 -22.60 -42.75 8.68
CA GLU A 311 -23.73 -41.92 8.24
C GLU A 311 -23.29 -40.53 7.77
N GLN A 312 -22.03 -40.15 8.01
CA GLN A 312 -21.50 -38.85 7.66
C GLN A 312 -20.72 -38.87 6.34
N GLN A 313 -20.64 -37.70 5.71
CA GLN A 313 -19.90 -37.46 4.48
C GLN A 313 -18.96 -36.26 4.66
N TYR A 314 -17.93 -36.22 3.84
CA TYR A 314 -16.95 -35.14 3.83
C TYR A 314 -16.74 -34.58 2.41
N PRO A 315 -16.87 -33.26 2.17
CA PRO A 315 -17.26 -32.21 3.13
C PRO A 315 -18.60 -32.45 3.81
N ASP A 316 -18.72 -32.06 5.07
CA ASP A 316 -20.00 -32.06 5.78
C ASP A 316 -20.92 -30.96 5.22
N ASN A 317 -22.20 -30.98 5.59
CA ASN A 317 -23.17 -30.00 5.09
C ASN A 317 -22.76 -28.56 5.42
N THR A 318 -22.18 -28.31 6.59
CA THR A 318 -21.74 -26.97 7.03
C THR A 318 -20.59 -26.45 6.17
N LEU A 319 -19.59 -27.30 5.90
CA LEU A 319 -18.48 -26.96 5.03
C LEU A 319 -18.94 -26.74 3.58
N ASN A 320 -19.82 -27.61 3.07
CA ASN A 320 -20.41 -27.46 1.74
C ASN A 320 -21.16 -26.13 1.60
N GLU A 321 -22.04 -25.79 2.55
CA GLU A 321 -22.77 -24.52 2.55
C GLU A 321 -21.84 -23.30 2.60
N SER A 322 -20.77 -23.36 3.41
CA SER A 322 -19.81 -22.27 3.56
C SER A 322 -18.98 -22.03 2.29
N LEU A 323 -18.73 -23.10 1.51
CA LEU A 323 -18.00 -23.04 0.24
C LEU A 323 -18.92 -22.88 -0.98
N GLN A 324 -20.24 -23.01 -0.82
CA GLN A 324 -21.23 -22.87 -1.90
C GLN A 324 -21.08 -21.58 -2.73
N PRO A 325 -20.72 -20.40 -2.17
CA PRO A 325 -20.45 -19.21 -2.96
C PRO A 325 -19.38 -19.39 -4.05
N LEU A 326 -18.37 -20.25 -3.84
CA LEU A 326 -17.32 -20.53 -4.84
C LEU A 326 -17.92 -21.11 -6.13
N SER A 327 -18.96 -21.92 -6.00
CA SER A 327 -19.66 -22.53 -7.13
C SER A 327 -20.38 -21.52 -8.04
N LYS A 328 -20.43 -20.23 -7.66
CA LYS A 328 -21.04 -19.13 -8.43
C LYS A 328 -20.01 -18.16 -9.02
N ILE A 329 -18.73 -18.32 -8.71
CA ILE A 329 -17.63 -17.53 -9.29
C ILE A 329 -17.27 -18.15 -10.65
N ARG A 330 -17.01 -17.33 -11.68
CA ARG A 330 -16.64 -17.80 -13.04
C ARG A 330 -15.51 -16.96 -13.62
N GLY A 331 -14.89 -17.49 -14.68
CA GLY A 331 -13.92 -16.75 -15.49
C GLY A 331 -12.56 -16.53 -14.83
N LEU A 332 -12.22 -17.31 -13.78
CA LEU A 332 -10.88 -17.25 -13.21
C LEU A 332 -9.87 -17.90 -14.15
N GLU A 333 -8.69 -17.30 -14.27
CA GLU A 333 -7.57 -17.80 -15.08
C GLU A 333 -6.96 -19.05 -14.44
N ARG A 334 -6.91 -19.09 -13.10
CA ARG A 334 -6.35 -20.21 -12.34
C ARG A 334 -7.00 -20.35 -10.98
N VAL A 335 -7.37 -21.58 -10.63
CA VAL A 335 -7.83 -21.95 -9.28
C VAL A 335 -7.00 -23.12 -8.77
N VAL A 336 -6.57 -23.04 -7.52
CA VAL A 336 -5.81 -24.09 -6.86
C VAL A 336 -6.45 -24.37 -5.51
N PHE A 337 -6.69 -25.64 -5.22
CA PHE A 337 -7.09 -26.13 -3.91
C PHE A 337 -6.00 -27.06 -3.38
N GLU A 338 -5.58 -26.83 -2.14
CA GLU A 338 -4.63 -27.67 -1.42
C GLU A 338 -5.18 -28.05 -0.04
N GLY A 339 -4.67 -29.16 0.49
CA GLY A 339 -5.01 -29.63 1.83
C GLY A 339 -6.08 -30.71 1.85
N ASP A 340 -7.06 -30.57 2.73
CA ASP A 340 -7.87 -31.69 3.19
C ASP A 340 -9.12 -31.98 2.37
N LEU A 341 -9.60 -31.04 1.54
CA LEU A 341 -10.76 -31.24 0.67
C LEU A 341 -10.53 -32.40 -0.31
N PRO A 342 -11.51 -33.29 -0.52
CA PRO A 342 -11.35 -34.40 -1.44
C PRO A 342 -11.32 -33.91 -2.89
N LEU A 343 -10.55 -34.59 -3.74
CA LEU A 343 -10.42 -34.24 -5.17
C LEU A 343 -11.76 -34.27 -5.92
N ALA A 344 -12.67 -35.16 -5.50
CA ALA A 344 -14.03 -35.24 -6.04
C ALA A 344 -14.90 -34.01 -5.72
N TYR A 345 -14.45 -33.14 -4.80
CA TYR A 345 -15.09 -31.87 -4.47
C TYR A 345 -14.31 -30.68 -5.06
N SER A 346 -13.00 -30.63 -4.81
CA SER A 346 -12.15 -29.50 -5.20
C SER A 346 -11.89 -29.42 -6.71
N GLY A 347 -11.79 -30.56 -7.38
CA GLY A 347 -11.65 -30.64 -8.84
C GLY A 347 -12.85 -30.02 -9.57
N PRO A 348 -14.08 -30.47 -9.29
CA PRO A 348 -15.30 -29.83 -9.81
C PRO A 348 -15.40 -28.34 -9.49
N LEU A 349 -15.13 -27.92 -8.25
CA LEU A 349 -15.12 -26.49 -7.90
C LEU A 349 -14.12 -25.69 -8.74
N SER A 350 -12.90 -26.19 -8.91
CA SER A 350 -11.89 -25.55 -9.74
C SER A 350 -12.38 -25.41 -11.19
N ALA A 351 -12.92 -26.48 -11.76
CA ALA A 351 -13.46 -26.49 -13.12
C ALA A 351 -14.61 -25.48 -13.29
N ILE A 352 -15.54 -25.45 -12.35
CA ILE A 352 -16.65 -24.48 -12.29
C ILE A 352 -16.09 -23.05 -12.26
N MET A 353 -15.14 -22.76 -11.39
CA MET A 353 -14.62 -21.40 -11.22
C MET A 353 -13.81 -20.89 -12.42
N THR A 354 -13.15 -21.80 -13.13
CA THR A 354 -12.43 -21.50 -14.38
C THR A 354 -13.32 -21.51 -15.63
N SER A 355 -14.58 -21.95 -15.52
CA SER A 355 -15.46 -22.01 -16.69
C SER A 355 -15.83 -20.60 -17.16
N PRO A 356 -16.20 -20.44 -18.45
CA PRO A 356 -16.64 -19.15 -18.98
C PRO A 356 -17.83 -18.57 -18.22
N VAL A 357 -17.94 -17.24 -18.24
CA VAL A 357 -19.09 -16.52 -17.68
C VAL A 357 -20.36 -16.93 -18.42
N GLY A 358 -21.43 -17.20 -17.67
CA GLY A 358 -22.72 -17.60 -18.23
C GLY A 358 -22.88 -19.11 -18.49
N ALA A 359 -21.83 -19.92 -18.29
CA ALA A 359 -21.95 -21.37 -18.33
C ALA A 359 -22.90 -21.84 -17.21
N LYS A 360 -24.06 -22.39 -17.61
CA LYS A 360 -25.10 -22.93 -16.72
C LYS A 360 -25.30 -24.45 -16.87
N GLU A 361 -24.98 -25.00 -18.03
CA GLU A 361 -25.17 -26.41 -18.35
C GLU A 361 -23.83 -27.16 -18.37
N GLY A 362 -23.85 -28.45 -18.07
CA GLY A 362 -22.66 -29.32 -18.10
C GLY A 362 -21.61 -29.03 -17.02
N LEU A 363 -21.97 -28.26 -15.99
CA LEU A 363 -21.08 -28.04 -14.85
C LEU A 363 -20.94 -29.33 -14.03
N PRO A 364 -19.71 -29.70 -13.62
CA PRO A 364 -19.50 -30.91 -12.83
C PRO A 364 -20.19 -30.79 -11.47
N LYS A 365 -20.74 -31.90 -10.99
CA LYS A 365 -21.33 -31.96 -9.64
C LYS A 365 -20.25 -31.96 -8.58
N LEU A 366 -20.55 -31.33 -7.44
CA LEU A 366 -19.70 -31.41 -6.26
C LEU A 366 -20.01 -32.71 -5.53
N MET A 367 -18.98 -33.50 -5.24
CA MET A 367 -19.14 -34.80 -4.59
C MET A 367 -18.49 -34.80 -3.21
N ALA A 368 -19.10 -35.50 -2.25
CA ALA A 368 -18.56 -35.80 -0.95
C ALA A 368 -18.06 -37.26 -0.89
N VAL A 369 -17.29 -37.59 0.14
CA VAL A 369 -16.73 -38.92 0.39
C VAL A 369 -17.18 -39.40 1.76
N LYS A 370 -17.70 -40.63 1.85
CA LYS A 370 -18.05 -41.28 3.11
C LYS A 370 -16.85 -42.01 3.74
N SER A 371 -17.00 -42.46 4.98
CA SER A 371 -15.97 -43.22 5.72
C SER A 371 -15.48 -44.49 5.01
N ASN A 372 -16.33 -45.14 4.23
CA ASN A 372 -15.99 -46.33 3.42
C ASN A 372 -15.31 -45.99 2.07
N GLY A 373 -15.08 -44.71 1.76
CA GLY A 373 -14.53 -44.23 0.50
C GLY A 373 -15.55 -44.09 -0.64
N GLU A 374 -16.84 -44.37 -0.40
CA GLU A 374 -17.91 -44.14 -1.36
C GLU A 374 -18.02 -42.64 -1.68
N VAL A 375 -18.12 -42.32 -2.97
CA VAL A 375 -18.29 -40.95 -3.46
C VAL A 375 -19.77 -40.71 -3.71
N VAL A 376 -20.34 -39.69 -3.06
CA VAL A 376 -21.78 -39.36 -3.09
C VAL A 376 -21.99 -37.90 -3.46
N ASP A 377 -23.19 -37.54 -3.92
CA ASP A 377 -23.51 -36.13 -4.22
C ASP A 377 -23.42 -35.30 -2.91
N ALA A 378 -22.68 -34.18 -2.94
CA ALA A 378 -22.50 -33.33 -1.75
C ALA A 378 -23.80 -32.57 -1.38
N TYR A 379 -24.74 -32.47 -2.31
CA TYR A 379 -26.11 -32.05 -2.06
C TYR A 379 -26.92 -33.29 -1.68
N GLY A 380 -27.21 -33.46 -0.40
CA GLY A 380 -28.21 -34.44 0.01
C GLY A 380 -29.57 -34.08 -0.60
N ASP A 381 -30.29 -35.07 -1.13
CA ASP A 381 -31.68 -34.98 -1.56
C ASP A 381 -32.68 -34.70 -0.39
N ASP A 382 -32.17 -34.36 0.81
CA ASP A 382 -32.93 -34.20 2.05
C ASP A 382 -33.39 -32.76 2.34
N LEU A 383 -33.42 -31.89 1.33
CA LEU A 383 -34.24 -30.67 1.35
C LEU A 383 -35.53 -30.92 0.56
N LYS A 384 -36.42 -31.74 1.14
CA LYS A 384 -37.85 -31.77 0.81
C LYS A 384 -38.67 -31.07 1.87
#